data_AF-A0A662CHJ1-F1
#
_entry.id   AF-A0A662CHJ1-F1
#
_cell.length_a   1.000
_cell.length_b   1.000
_cell.length_c   1.000
_cell.angle_alpha   90.00
_cell.angle_beta   90.00
_cell.angle_gamma   90.00
#
_symmetry.space_group_name_H-M   'P 1'
#
loop_
_entity.id
_entity.type
_entity.pdbx_description
1 polymer ?
#
loop_
_entity_poly.entity_id
_entity_poly.type
_entity_poly.pdbx_seq_one_letter_code
_entity_poly.pdbx_strand_id
1 'polypeptide(L)' 'QEQDDGSIIFEVNAEGIQEIKFWVMSWGSHALVLEPESLREEIRKELENMIERYAAKEKKTSYRQVE' A
#
# COMPACT_ATOMS: atom_id res chain seq x y z
N GLN A 1 -12.49 0.34 -18.47
CA GLN A 1 -13.20 1.48 -19.09
C GLN A 1 -12.33 2.73 -18.98
N GLU A 2 -11.92 3.34 -20.08
CA GLU A 2 -11.17 4.61 -20.09
C GLU A 2 -12.06 5.77 -19.59
N GLN A 3 -11.45 6.72 -18.87
CA GLN A 3 -12.09 7.91 -18.33
C GLN A 3 -11.55 9.17 -19.03
N ASP A 4 -12.30 10.28 -18.96
CA ASP A 4 -11.93 11.55 -19.61
C ASP A 4 -10.62 12.16 -19.06
N ASP A 5 -10.23 11.78 -17.84
CA ASP A 5 -8.98 12.21 -17.20
C ASP A 5 -7.77 11.34 -17.57
N GLY A 6 -7.95 10.36 -18.48
CA GLY A 6 -6.91 9.43 -18.92
C GLY A 6 -6.67 8.24 -17.98
N SER A 7 -7.43 8.13 -16.88
CA SER A 7 -7.41 6.94 -16.02
C SER A 7 -8.20 5.78 -16.65
N ILE A 8 -8.03 4.57 -16.09
CA ILE A 8 -8.81 3.39 -16.47
C ILE A 8 -9.47 2.76 -15.25
N ILE A 9 -10.74 2.38 -15.39
CA ILE A 9 -11.39 1.45 -14.48
C ILE A 9 -11.03 0.03 -14.92
N PHE A 10 -10.34 -0.67 -14.03
CA PHE A 10 -10.01 -2.09 -14.18
C PHE A 10 -10.86 -2.90 -13.21
N GLU A 11 -11.58 -3.88 -13.74
CA GLU A 11 -12.45 -4.78 -13.00
C GLU A 11 -12.03 -6.23 -13.27
N VAL A 12 -11.94 -7.03 -12.21
CA VAL A 12 -11.49 -8.43 -12.29
C VAL A 12 -12.19 -9.26 -11.23
N ASN A 13 -12.57 -10.49 -11.60
CA ASN A 13 -12.97 -11.51 -10.65
C ASN A 13 -11.73 -12.31 -10.25
N ALA A 14 -11.33 -12.21 -8.98
CA ALA A 14 -10.18 -12.91 -8.43
C ALA A 14 -10.62 -13.94 -7.39
N GLU A 15 -9.89 -15.05 -7.28
CA GLU A 15 -10.14 -16.07 -6.26
C GLU A 15 -9.77 -15.60 -4.84
N GLY A 16 -8.95 -14.55 -4.72
CA GLY A 16 -8.55 -13.98 -3.45
C GLY A 16 -8.06 -12.53 -3.53
N ILE A 17 -8.19 -11.81 -2.41
CA ILE A 17 -7.92 -10.38 -2.32
C ILE A 17 -6.41 -10.07 -2.23
N GLN A 18 -5.62 -11.02 -1.72
CA GLN A 18 -4.21 -10.81 -1.41
C GLN A 18 -3.35 -10.53 -2.67
N GLU A 19 -3.64 -11.20 -3.78
CA GLU A 19 -2.94 -10.96 -5.05
C GLU A 19 -3.26 -9.56 -5.59
N ILE A 20 -4.53 -9.17 -5.56
CA ILE A 20 -4.97 -7.83 -5.99
C ILE A 20 -4.36 -6.75 -5.09
N LYS A 21 -4.28 -6.98 -3.78
CA LYS A 21 -3.56 -6.11 -2.85
C LYS A 21 -2.10 -5.92 -3.29
N PHE A 22 -1.40 -6.99 -3.67
CA PHE A 22 -0.01 -6.90 -4.13
C PHE A 22 0.13 -6.05 -5.39
N TRP A 23 -0.76 -6.22 -6.38
CA TRP A 23 -0.74 -5.41 -7.60
C TRP A 23 -0.96 -3.92 -7.30
N VAL A 24 -2.01 -3.60 -6.53
CA VAL A 24 -2.32 -2.22 -6.14
C VAL A 24 -1.12 -1.58 -5.43
N MET A 25 -0.53 -2.27 -4.45
CA MET A 25 0.63 -1.75 -3.71
C MET A 25 1.87 -1.58 -4.60
N SER A 26 2.05 -2.40 -5.63
CA SER A 26 3.17 -2.27 -6.57
C SER A 26 3.09 -1.02 -7.44
N TRP A 27 1.88 -0.56 -7.76
CA TRP A 27 1.64 0.68 -8.51
C TRP A 27 1.67 1.93 -7.64
N GLY A 28 1.56 1.77 -6.31
CA GLY A 28 1.55 2.87 -5.36
C GLY A 28 0.41 3.85 -5.63
N SER A 29 0.71 5.15 -5.63
CA SER A 29 -0.29 6.21 -5.78
C SER A 29 -0.95 6.28 -7.17
N HIS A 30 -0.51 5.47 -8.13
CA HIS A 30 -1.14 5.39 -9.46
C HIS A 30 -2.36 4.45 -9.50
N ALA A 31 -2.63 3.72 -8.42
CA ALA A 31 -3.79 2.83 -8.30
C ALA A 31 -4.69 3.25 -7.13
N LEU A 32 -6.00 3.19 -7.36
CA LEU A 32 -7.03 3.46 -6.35
C LEU A 32 -8.06 2.33 -6.35
N VAL A 33 -8.27 1.71 -5.18
CA VAL A 33 -9.29 0.67 -5.02
C VAL A 33 -10.67 1.33 -4.84
N LEU A 34 -11.56 1.06 -5.79
CA LEU A 34 -12.95 1.52 -5.74
C LEU A 34 -13.85 0.56 -4.93
N GLU A 35 -13.64 -0.75 -5.08
CA GLU A 35 -14.33 -1.80 -4.34
C GLU A 35 -13.54 -3.12 -4.38
N PRO A 36 -13.80 -4.08 -3.47
CA PRO A 36 -14.64 -3.95 -2.28
C PRO A 36 -13.99 -3.09 -1.18
N GLU A 37 -14.81 -2.59 -0.25
CA GLU A 37 -14.35 -1.78 0.89
C GLU A 37 -13.32 -2.51 1.76
N SER A 38 -13.41 -3.84 1.87
CA SER A 38 -12.44 -4.65 2.60
C SER A 38 -11.02 -4.52 2.05
N LEU A 39 -10.86 -4.50 0.71
CA LEU A 39 -9.56 -4.32 0.09
C LEU A 39 -9.03 -2.90 0.28
N ARG A 40 -9.90 -1.88 0.17
CA ARG A 40 -9.53 -0.50 0.47
C ARG A 40 -8.97 -0.34 1.89
N GLU A 41 -9.63 -0.97 2.85
CA GLU A 41 -9.23 -0.95 4.25
C GLU A 41 -7.90 -1.68 4.49
N GLU A 42 -7.63 -2.78 3.79
CA GLU A 42 -6.34 -3.46 3.86
C GLU A 42 -5.19 -2.63 3.27
N ILE A 43 -5.44 -1.88 2.19
CA ILE A 43 -4.46 -0.94 1.62
C ILE A 43 -4.18 0.21 2.59
N ARG A 44 -5.24 0.80 3.17
CA ARG A 44 -5.10 1.88 4.16
C ARG A 44 -4.22 1.47 5.35
N LYS A 45 -4.51 0.30 5.94
CA LYS A 45 -3.71 -0.25 7.07
C LYS A 45 -2.27 -0.50 6.68
N GLU A 46 -2.02 -1.02 5.48
CA GLU A 46 -0.65 -1.24 5.00
C GLU A 46 0.13 0.08 4.88
N LEU A 47 -0.51 1.10 4.29
CA LEU A 47 0.10 2.43 4.17
C LEU A 47 0.36 3.08 5.53
N GLU A 48 -0.53 2.93 6.50
CA GLU A 48 -0.32 3.39 7.88
C GLU A 48 0.91 2.72 8.51
N ASN A 49 1.02 1.40 8.41
CA ASN A 49 2.19 0.65 8.88
C ASN A 49 3.48 1.10 8.19
N MET A 50 3.42 1.39 6.89
CA MET A 50 4.57 1.91 6.14
C MET A 50 4.97 3.30 6.64
N ILE A 51 4.01 4.21 6.79
CA ILE A 51 4.26 5.56 7.30
C ILE A 51 4.90 5.48 8.68
N GLU A 52 4.37 4.65 9.59
CA GLU A 52 4.96 4.46 10.93
C GLU A 52 6.42 3.99 10.85
N ARG A 53 6.71 3.00 9.99
CA ARG A 53 8.07 2.45 9.83
C ARG A 53 9.05 3.46 9.27
N TYR A 54 8.65 4.25 8.27
CA TYR A 54 9.53 5.25 7.66
C TYR A 54 9.60 6.55 8.46
N ALA A 55 8.58 6.88 9.27
CA ALA A 55 8.58 8.03 10.16
C ALA A 55 9.40 7.78 11.44
N ALA A 56 9.55 6.52 11.85
CA ALA A 56 10.41 6.14 12.96
C ALA A 56 11.88 6.48 12.62
N LYS A 57 12.36 7.64 13.11
CA LYS A 57 13.79 7.99 13.08
C LYS A 57 14.58 6.82 13.63
N GLU A 58 15.66 6.44 12.92
CA GLU A 58 16.55 5.36 13.35
C GLU A 58 16.81 5.47 14.85
N LYS A 59 16.45 4.42 15.60
CA LYS A 59 16.95 4.28 16.96
C LYS A 59 18.45 4.26 16.81
N LYS A 60 19.14 5.36 17.16
CA LYS A 60 20.58 5.40 17.33
C LYS A 60 20.93 4.24 18.27
N THR A 61 21.35 3.12 17.71
CA THR A 61 22.02 2.06 18.45
C THR A 61 23.29 2.70 18.96
N SER A 62 23.23 3.20 20.18
CA SER A 62 24.39 3.62 20.95
C SER A 62 25.26 2.39 21.11
N TYR A 63 26.20 2.17 20.19
CA TYR A 63 27.35 1.34 20.46
C TYR A 63 28.06 1.97 21.67
N ARG A 64 27.86 1.35 22.83
CA ARG A 64 28.64 1.63 24.03
C ARG A 64 30.06 1.24 23.66
N GLN A 65 30.93 2.22 23.43
CA GLN A 65 32.37 1.95 23.41
C GLN A 65 32.75 1.43 24.79
N VAL A 66 33.03 0.14 24.83
CA VAL A 66 34.04 -0.49 25.67
C VAL A 66 35.14 -0.82 24.66
N GLU A 67 36.36 -0.30 24.71
CA GLU A 67 37.16 0.35 25.75
C GLU A 67 38.02 1.46 25.12
#